data_AF-A0A448SIL8-F1
#
_entry.id   AF-A0A448SIL8-F1
#
_cell.length_a   1.000
_cell.length_b   1.000
_cell.length_c   1.000
_cell.angle_alpha   90.00
_cell.angle_beta   90.00
_cell.angle_gamma   90.00
#
_symmetry.space_group_name_H-M   'P 1'
#
loop_
_entity.id
_entity.type
_entity.pdbx_description
1 polymer ?
#
loop_
_entity_poly.entity_id
_entity_poly.type
_entity_poly.pdbx_seq_one_letter_code
_entity_poly.pdbx_strand_id
1 'polypeptide(L)'
;MFGAGKRALVTGINGFTGRYVAAELSAAGYRVYGLGSLPSAQADYFQVDLQDEAVLAEAIGQVKPDVVVHLAAIAFVGHGDANAFYSVNLQGTRNLLQALSDSGHPLDAVLIASSANVYGNSTEGKLGEGPPPTQRMIMR
;
A
#
# COMPACT_ATOMS: atom_id res chain seq x y z
N MET A 1 18.43 9.30 -13.70
CA MET A 1 17.59 8.47 -12.81
C MET A 1 16.20 9.07 -12.77
N PHE A 2 15.15 8.29 -12.97
CA PHE A 2 13.77 8.80 -13.07
C PHE A 2 13.25 9.43 -11.76
N GLY A 3 13.76 8.98 -10.62
CA GLY A 3 13.35 9.46 -9.29
C GLY A 3 14.18 10.59 -8.71
N ALA A 4 15.18 11.13 -9.42
CA ALA A 4 16.09 12.10 -8.85
C ALA A 4 15.35 13.34 -8.31
N GLY A 5 15.52 13.62 -7.01
CA GLY A 5 14.84 14.71 -6.32
C GLY A 5 13.38 14.44 -5.93
N LYS A 6 12.85 13.25 -6.23
CA LYS A 6 11.49 12.83 -5.91
C LYS A 6 11.45 11.91 -4.69
N ARG A 7 10.30 11.87 -4.03
CA ARG A 7 10.03 11.14 -2.80
C ARG A 7 9.02 10.04 -3.08
N ALA A 8 9.33 8.83 -2.63
CA ALA A 8 8.44 7.69 -2.72
C ALA A 8 7.97 7.29 -1.32
N LEU A 9 6.67 7.10 -1.15
CA LEU A 9 6.11 6.52 0.07
C LEU A 9 5.69 5.07 -0.18
N VAL A 10 6.17 4.15 0.65
CA VAL A 10 5.81 2.73 0.60
C VAL A 10 5.10 2.34 1.90
N THR A 11 3.81 2.03 1.83
CA THR A 11 3.13 1.43 2.99
C THR A 11 3.42 -0.07 3.04
N GLY A 12 3.55 -0.65 4.23
CA GLY A 12 3.93 -2.06 4.35
C GLY A 12 5.38 -2.32 3.92
N ILE A 13 6.25 -1.29 4.00
CA ILE A 13 7.66 -1.34 3.56
C ILE A 13 8.45 -2.48 4.21
N ASN A 14 8.16 -2.81 5.47
CA ASN A 14 8.84 -3.88 6.21
C ASN A 14 8.26 -5.27 5.91
N GLY A 15 7.21 -5.34 5.10
CA GLY A 15 6.64 -6.59 4.61
C GLY A 15 7.54 -7.27 3.56
N PHE A 16 7.17 -8.49 3.19
CA PHE A 16 7.95 -9.30 2.25
C PHE A 16 8.26 -8.57 0.93
N THR A 17 7.22 -7.99 0.29
CA THR A 17 7.33 -7.27 -0.99
C THR A 17 7.93 -5.87 -0.81
N GLY A 18 7.61 -5.20 0.31
CA GLY A 18 7.97 -3.81 0.56
C GLY A 18 9.47 -3.53 0.48
N ARG A 19 10.30 -4.40 1.06
CA ARG A 19 11.77 -4.26 1.02
C ARG A 19 12.35 -4.30 -0.40
N TYR A 20 11.78 -5.11 -1.29
CA TYR A 20 12.23 -5.18 -2.68
C TYR A 20 11.81 -3.93 -3.46
N VAL A 21 10.56 -3.50 -3.29
CA VAL A 21 10.06 -2.24 -3.88
C VAL A 21 10.87 -1.04 -3.41
N ALA A 22 11.20 -0.97 -2.12
CA ALA A 22 12.03 0.10 -1.56
C ALA A 22 13.45 0.12 -2.15
N ALA A 23 14.05 -1.06 -2.35
CA ALA A 23 15.37 -1.17 -2.98
C ALA A 23 15.35 -0.69 -4.44
N GLU A 24 14.34 -1.10 -5.23
CA GLU A 24 14.18 -0.67 -6.62
C GLU A 24 13.91 0.84 -6.74
N LEU A 25 13.06 1.41 -5.89
CA LEU A 25 12.81 2.86 -5.86
C LEU A 25 14.07 3.64 -5.49
N SER A 26 14.84 3.16 -4.51
CA SER A 26 16.11 3.77 -4.14
C SER A 26 17.13 3.71 -5.29
N ALA A 27 17.24 2.56 -5.96
CA ALA A 27 18.09 2.38 -7.13
C ALA A 27 17.66 3.25 -8.32
N ALA A 28 16.37 3.57 -8.44
CA ALA A 28 15.82 4.49 -9.42
C ALA A 28 16.01 5.98 -9.05
N GLY A 29 16.57 6.28 -7.87
CA GLY A 29 16.97 7.61 -7.42
C GLY A 29 15.97 8.35 -6.53
N TYR A 30 14.90 7.68 -6.08
CA TYR A 30 13.93 8.26 -5.14
C TYR A 30 14.49 8.29 -3.71
N ARG A 31 14.12 9.30 -2.93
CA ARG A 31 14.18 9.19 -1.46
C ARG A 31 12.98 8.39 -0.98
N VAL A 32 13.23 7.22 -0.40
CA VAL A 32 12.17 6.29 0.00
C VAL A 32 11.80 6.50 1.46
N TYR A 33 10.51 6.67 1.70
CA TYR A 33 9.89 6.72 3.01
C TYR A 33 9.02 5.50 3.23
N GLY A 34 9.10 4.97 4.44
CA GLY A 34 8.34 3.82 4.90
C GLY A 34 7.15 4.20 5.77
N LEU A 35 6.05 3.47 5.66
CA LEU A 35 4.92 3.56 6.57
C LEU A 35 4.45 2.17 6.99
N GLY A 36 4.19 1.97 8.28
CA GLY A 36 3.60 0.74 8.80
C GLY A 36 3.17 0.83 10.27
N SER A 37 2.35 -0.10 10.73
CA SER A 37 1.77 -0.07 12.08
C SER A 37 2.73 -0.50 13.20
N LEU A 38 3.80 -1.22 12.86
CA LEU A 38 4.80 -1.72 13.81
C LEU A 38 5.97 -0.73 13.95
N PRO A 39 6.64 -0.69 15.12
CA PRO A 39 7.81 0.14 15.30
C PRO A 39 8.97 -0.31 14.40
N SER A 40 9.79 0.65 13.96
CA SER A 40 11.01 0.41 13.18
C SER A 40 12.08 1.45 13.55
N ALA A 41 13.34 1.05 13.48
CA ALA A 41 14.49 1.93 13.74
C ALA A 41 15.02 2.64 12.47
N GLN A 42 14.35 2.47 11.32
CA GLN A 42 14.74 3.11 10.07
C GLN A 42 14.47 4.63 10.14
N ALA A 43 15.42 5.44 9.68
CA ALA A 43 15.34 6.90 9.81
C ALA A 43 14.17 7.53 9.02
N ASP A 44 13.93 7.06 7.79
CA ASP A 44 12.84 7.54 6.93
C ASP A 44 11.58 6.66 7.09
N TYR A 45 11.20 6.31 8.33
CA TYR A 45 10.03 5.47 8.64
C TYR A 45 9.04 6.17 9.56
N PHE A 46 7.76 6.05 9.23
CA PHE A 46 6.64 6.53 10.04
C PHE A 46 5.85 5.33 10.59
N GLN A 47 5.78 5.23 11.92
CA GLN A 47 4.89 4.26 12.56
C GLN A 47 3.46 4.82 12.54
N VAL A 48 2.61 4.27 11.68
CA VAL A 48 1.24 4.74 11.46
C VAL A 48 0.33 3.54 11.22
N ASP A 49 -0.75 3.45 11.98
CA ASP A 49 -1.92 2.64 11.61
C ASP A 49 -2.75 3.43 10.60
N LEU A 50 -3.12 2.82 9.48
CA LEU A 50 -3.91 3.48 8.43
C LEU A 50 -5.32 3.87 8.90
N GLN A 51 -5.78 3.33 10.04
CA GLN A 51 -7.02 3.73 10.68
C GLN A 51 -6.88 5.00 11.53
N ASP A 52 -5.66 5.43 11.85
CA ASP A 52 -5.39 6.70 12.52
C ASP A 52 -5.22 7.82 11.48
N GLU A 53 -6.35 8.40 11.09
CA GLU A 53 -6.41 9.45 10.05
C GLU A 53 -5.57 10.68 10.40
N ALA A 54 -5.46 11.03 11.68
CA ALA A 54 -4.73 12.21 12.12
C ALA A 54 -3.22 12.01 11.96
N VAL A 55 -2.70 10.89 12.47
CA VAL A 55 -1.27 10.55 12.35
C VAL A 55 -0.91 10.28 10.89
N LEU A 56 -1.81 9.67 10.11
CA LEU A 56 -1.63 9.48 8.68
C LEU A 56 -1.53 10.80 7.93
N ALA A 57 -2.44 11.74 8.18
CA ALA A 57 -2.40 13.06 7.56
C ALA A 57 -1.10 13.81 7.91
N GLU A 58 -0.63 13.71 9.15
CA GLU A 58 0.64 14.29 9.58
C GLU A 58 1.81 13.68 8.81
N ALA A 59 1.89 12.34 8.72
CA ALA A 59 2.95 11.66 8.00
C ALA A 59 2.95 12.02 6.50
N ILE A 60 1.78 12.06 5.85
CA ILE A 60 1.65 12.51 4.46
C ILE A 60 2.09 13.96 4.31
N GLY A 61 1.73 14.85 5.23
CA GLY A 61 2.13 16.26 5.22
C GLY A 61 3.63 16.48 5.42
N GLN A 62 4.29 15.61 6.19
CA GLN A 62 5.75 15.62 6.38
C GLN A 62 6.48 15.07 5.16
N VAL A 63 6.04 13.93 4.63
CA VAL A 63 6.68 13.26 3.49
C VAL A 63 6.45 14.03 2.20
N LYS A 64 5.20 14.44 1.93
CA LYS A 64 4.71 14.98 0.64
C LYS A 64 5.21 14.13 -0.53
N PRO A 65 4.72 12.88 -0.68
CA PRO A 65 5.28 11.96 -1.66
C PRO A 65 4.92 12.37 -3.09
N ASP A 66 5.87 12.21 -4.02
CA ASP A 66 5.62 12.35 -5.46
C ASP A 66 5.00 11.05 -6.01
N VAL A 67 5.39 9.90 -5.47
CA VAL A 67 4.83 8.58 -5.80
C VAL A 67 4.48 7.78 -4.55
N VAL A 68 3.42 6.98 -4.63
CA VAL A 68 3.00 6.11 -3.51
C VAL A 68 2.85 4.66 -4.00
N VAL A 69 3.39 3.72 -3.23
CA VAL A 69 3.16 2.28 -3.42
C VAL A 69 2.51 1.71 -2.16
N HIS A 70 1.23 1.37 -2.27
CA HIS A 70 0.41 0.89 -1.16
C HIS A 70 0.45 -0.65 -1.09
N LEU A 71 1.26 -1.20 -0.17
CA LEU A 71 1.42 -2.65 0.05
C LEU A 71 0.93 -3.10 1.43
N ALA A 72 0.55 -2.16 2.31
CA ALA A 72 -0.01 -2.48 3.61
C ALA A 72 -1.39 -3.12 3.47
N ALA A 73 -1.48 -4.40 3.81
CA ALA A 73 -2.72 -5.17 3.78
C ALA A 73 -2.65 -6.37 4.72
N ILE A 74 -3.80 -6.88 5.13
CA ILE A 74 -3.94 -8.24 5.66
C ILE A 74 -4.10 -9.18 4.47
N ALA A 75 -3.10 -10.05 4.24
CA ALA A 75 -3.06 -10.93 3.07
C ALA A 75 -3.70 -12.30 3.29
N PHE A 76 -3.84 -12.76 4.55
CA PHE A 76 -4.37 -14.08 4.86
C PHE A 76 -5.84 -14.02 5.26
N VAL A 77 -6.70 -14.57 4.41
CA VAL A 77 -8.16 -14.63 4.57
C VAL A 77 -8.63 -15.68 5.58
N GLY A 78 -7.74 -16.59 6.02
CA GLY A 78 -8.11 -17.71 6.90
C GLY A 78 -8.04 -17.45 8.40
N HIS A 79 -7.64 -16.25 8.87
CA HIS A 79 -7.59 -15.93 10.30
C HIS A 79 -8.73 -14.99 10.71
N GLY A 80 -9.84 -15.59 11.13
CA GLY A 80 -10.63 -15.22 12.32
C GLY A 80 -11.43 -13.92 12.36
N ASP A 81 -11.01 -12.84 11.68
CA ASP A 81 -11.64 -11.53 11.78
C ASP A 81 -11.83 -10.87 10.42
N ALA A 82 -12.99 -11.10 9.83
CA ALA A 82 -13.39 -10.46 8.58
C ALA A 82 -13.47 -8.93 8.71
N ASN A 83 -13.79 -8.40 9.89
CA ASN A 83 -13.87 -6.95 10.10
C ASN A 83 -12.49 -6.32 10.03
N ALA A 84 -11.48 -6.92 10.66
CA ALA A 84 -10.09 -6.45 10.55
C ALA A 84 -9.62 -6.42 9.08
N PHE A 85 -9.99 -7.43 8.28
CA PHE A 85 -9.68 -7.47 6.85
C PHE A 85 -10.28 -6.27 6.10
N TYR A 86 -11.57 -5.97 6.30
CA TYR A 86 -12.21 -4.81 5.67
C TYR A 86 -11.67 -3.49 6.22
N SER A 87 -11.45 -3.37 7.53
CA SER A 87 -10.92 -2.16 8.14
C SER A 87 -9.54 -1.82 7.61
N VAL A 88 -8.63 -2.80 7.48
CA VAL A 88 -7.29 -2.52 6.95
C VAL A 88 -7.31 -2.36 5.43
N ASN A 89 -7.87 -3.31 4.68
CA ASN A 89 -7.70 -3.36 3.23
C ASN A 89 -8.63 -2.38 2.49
N LEU A 90 -9.81 -2.09 3.03
CA LEU A 90 -10.75 -1.15 2.41
C LEU A 90 -10.68 0.23 3.07
N GLN A 91 -10.92 0.30 4.39
CA GLN A 91 -10.96 1.59 5.08
C GLN A 91 -9.57 2.21 5.18
N GLY A 92 -8.53 1.43 5.48
CA GLY A 92 -7.14 1.93 5.48
C GLY A 92 -6.70 2.46 4.11
N THR A 93 -7.07 1.77 3.02
CA THR A 93 -6.83 2.26 1.65
C THR A 93 -7.54 3.59 1.40
N ARG A 94 -8.82 3.70 1.79
CA ARG A 94 -9.60 4.93 1.65
C ARG A 94 -8.95 6.08 2.43
N ASN A 95 -8.53 5.85 3.67
CA ASN A 95 -7.91 6.85 4.53
C ASN A 95 -6.60 7.36 3.92
N LEU A 96 -5.78 6.47 3.36
CA LEU A 96 -4.57 6.86 2.63
C LEU A 96 -4.88 7.76 1.44
N LEU A 97 -5.84 7.37 0.59
CA LEU A 97 -6.20 8.15 -0.59
C LEU A 97 -6.80 9.51 -0.21
N GLN A 98 -7.59 9.56 0.86
CA GLN A 98 -8.14 10.80 1.39
C GLN A 98 -7.04 11.73 1.91
N ALA A 99 -6.12 11.21 2.74
CA ALA A 99 -4.99 11.99 3.27
C ALA A 99 -4.08 12.53 2.15
N LEU A 100 -3.84 11.73 1.10
CA LEU A 100 -3.09 12.15 -0.08
C LEU A 100 -3.82 13.28 -0.83
N SER A 101 -5.13 13.13 -1.05
CA SER A 101 -5.97 14.15 -1.69
C SER A 101 -5.98 15.46 -0.89
N ASP A 102 -6.22 15.38 0.41
CA ASP A 102 -6.35 16.54 1.30
C ASP A 102 -5.03 17.28 1.52
N SER A 103 -3.90 16.59 1.32
CA SER A 103 -2.57 17.23 1.39
C SER A 103 -2.36 18.32 0.33
N GLY A 104 -3.11 18.26 -0.79
CA GLY A 104 -2.96 19.16 -1.93
C GLY A 104 -1.60 19.07 -2.63
N HIS A 105 -0.75 18.10 -2.26
CA HIS A 105 0.54 17.90 -2.90
C HIS A 105 0.36 17.19 -4.25
N PRO A 106 0.94 17.71 -5.35
CA PRO A 106 0.85 17.04 -6.65
C PRO A 106 1.52 15.66 -6.60
N LEU A 107 0.78 14.64 -7.01
CA LEU A 107 1.24 13.25 -7.12
C LEU A 107 1.44 12.89 -8.58
N ASP A 108 2.55 12.21 -8.88
CA ASP A 108 2.79 11.63 -10.20
C ASP A 108 2.01 10.32 -10.37
N ALA A 109 1.98 9.48 -9.33
CA ALA A 109 1.35 8.16 -9.38
C ALA A 109 1.04 7.58 -7.99
N VAL A 110 -0.03 6.78 -7.93
CA VAL A 110 -0.36 5.93 -6.79
C VAL A 110 -0.57 4.50 -7.30
N LEU A 111 0.22 3.55 -6.82
CA LEU A 111 0.09 2.13 -7.08
C LEU A 111 -0.57 1.44 -5.89
N ILE A 112 -1.72 0.80 -6.10
CA ILE A 112 -2.42 0.00 -5.09
C ILE A 112 -2.23 -1.47 -5.42
N ALA A 113 -1.63 -2.23 -4.51
CA ALA A 113 -1.49 -3.67 -4.68
C ALA A 113 -2.83 -4.37 -4.41
N SER A 114 -3.50 -4.79 -5.48
CA SER A 114 -4.60 -5.76 -5.43
C SER A 114 -4.06 -7.20 -5.36
N SER A 115 -4.94 -8.19 -5.39
CA SER A 115 -4.58 -9.60 -5.41
C SER A 115 -5.36 -10.35 -6.49
N ALA A 116 -4.71 -11.31 -7.15
CA ALA A 116 -5.39 -12.23 -8.08
C ALA A 116 -6.54 -13.01 -7.42
N ASN A 117 -6.60 -13.06 -6.09
CA ASN A 117 -7.72 -13.63 -5.35
C ASN A 117 -9.08 -12.99 -5.68
N VAL A 118 -9.11 -11.76 -6.24
CA VAL A 118 -10.36 -11.14 -6.71
C VAL A 118 -11.02 -11.92 -7.84
N TYR A 119 -10.27 -12.75 -8.58
CA TYR A 119 -10.79 -13.61 -9.64
C TYR A 119 -11.32 -14.95 -9.13
N GLY A 120 -11.13 -15.26 -7.84
CA GLY A 120 -11.63 -16.47 -7.20
C GLY A 120 -11.19 -17.77 -7.89
N ASN A 121 -12.02 -18.81 -7.79
CA ASN A 121 -11.82 -20.09 -8.47
C ASN A 121 -12.24 -20.03 -9.96
N SER A 122 -11.73 -19.07 -10.72
CA SER A 122 -11.92 -19.07 -12.17
C SER A 122 -11.31 -20.33 -12.78
N THR A 123 -12.04 -20.98 -13.69
CA THR A 123 -11.60 -22.21 -14.37
C THR A 123 -10.82 -21.93 -15.66
N GLU A 124 -10.61 -20.67 -15.99
CA GLU A 124 -9.81 -20.27 -17.15
C GLU A 124 -8.32 -20.44 -16.84
N GLY A 125 -7.58 -21.10 -17.75
CA GLY A 125 -6.16 -21.42 -17.51
C GLY A 125 -5.24 -20.20 -17.43
N LYS A 126 -5.51 -19.17 -18.24
CA LYS A 126 -4.80 -17.87 -18.19
C LYS A 126 -5.84 -16.76 -18.02
N LEU A 127 -5.69 -15.96 -16.99
CA LEU A 127 -6.56 -14.82 -16.70
C LEU A 127 -5.93 -13.54 -17.24
N GLY A 128 -6.73 -12.70 -17.90
CA GLY A 128 -6.42 -11.30 -18.15
C GLY A 128 -7.28 -10.39 -17.25
N GLU A 129 -7.23 -9.07 -17.45
CA GLU A 129 -7.99 -8.10 -16.66
C GLU A 129 -9.44 -7.90 -17.11
N GLY A 130 -9.82 -8.43 -18.27
CA GLY A 130 -11.16 -8.28 -18.85
C GLY A 130 -12.30 -8.98 -18.09
N PRO A 131 -12.12 -10.22 -17.58
CA PRO A 131 -13.16 -10.92 -16.82
C PRO A 131 -13.55 -10.18 -15.53
N PRO A 132 -14.83 -10.19 -15.13
CA PRO A 132 -15.26 -9.59 -13.88
C PRO A 132 -14.70 -10.38 -12.68
N PRO A 133 -14.52 -9.73 -11.51
CA PRO A 133 -14.12 -10.42 -10.29
C PRO A 133 -15.17 -11.46 -9.88
N THR A 134 -14.72 -12.58 -9.32
CA THR A 134 -15.61 -13.65 -8.84
C THR A 134 -15.46 -13.85 -7.33
N GLN A 135 -16.58 -13.85 -6.60
CA GLN A 135 -16.60 -13.91 -5.13
C GLN A 135 -16.30 -15.30 -4.55
N ARG A 136 -15.95 -16.32 -5.36
CA ARG A 136 -15.57 -17.64 -4.84
C ARG A 136 -14.12 -17.60 -4.38
N MET A 137 -13.93 -17.16 -3.14
CA MET A 137 -12.65 -17.03 -2.47
C MET A 137 -11.81 -18.32 -2.57
N ILE A 138 -10.53 -18.17 -2.91
CA ILE A 138 -9.54 -19.25 -2.86
C ILE A 138 -9.30 -19.57 -1.38
N MET A 139 -10.04 -20.52 -0.82
CA MET A 139 -9.69 -21.16 0.44
C MET A 139 -8.64 -22.22 0.14
N ARG A 140 -7.36 -21.86 0.25
CA ARG A 140 -6.26 -22.81 0.36
C ARG A 140 -5.89 -22.98 1.82
#